data_AF-D3DEC1-F1
#
_entry.id   AF-D3DEC1-F1
#
_cell.length_a   1.000
_cell.length_b   1.000
_cell.length_c   1.000
_cell.angle_alpha   90.00
_cell.angle_beta   90.00
_cell.angle_gamma   90.00
#
_symmetry.space_group_name_H-M   'P 1'
#
loop_
_entity.id
_entity.type
_entity.pdbx_description
1 polymer ?
#
loop_
_entity_poly.entity_id
_entity_poly.type
_entity_poly.pdbx_seq_one_letter_code
_entity_poly.pdbx_strand_id
1 'polypeptide(L)'
;MPDEVLPLRELELLDEDARRQLRDRRAFWWRTGASTRSKTCDADGTPLLWALTEEPHRAVWMPLDATPVPDGSVGIYRDGGARIAQVNPPSDLPGGRWQPHFATCTDPDRYRRPRT
;
A
#
# COMPACT_ATOMS: atom_id res chain seq x y z
N MET A 1 -14.55 -20.52 34.82
CA MET A 1 -13.74 -19.33 34.48
C MET A 1 -14.69 -18.37 33.80
N PRO A 2 -15.13 -17.27 34.43
CA PRO A 2 -15.98 -16.31 33.73
C PRO A 2 -15.14 -15.68 32.61
N ASP A 3 -15.68 -15.63 31.40
CA ASP A 3 -15.13 -14.84 30.31
C ASP A 3 -15.09 -13.38 30.78
N GLU A 4 -13.90 -12.92 31.14
CA GLU A 4 -13.65 -11.58 31.65
C GLU A 4 -13.71 -10.62 30.47
N VAL A 5 -14.92 -10.11 30.20
CA VAL A 5 -15.15 -9.08 29.18
C VAL A 5 -14.41 -7.83 29.61
N LEU A 6 -13.35 -7.49 28.88
CA LEU A 6 -12.53 -6.31 29.15
C LEU A 6 -13.41 -5.04 29.15
N PRO A 7 -13.21 -4.11 30.10
CA PRO A 7 -13.85 -2.80 30.10
C PRO A 7 -13.60 -2.06 28.78
N LEU A 8 -14.60 -1.30 28.30
CA LEU A 8 -14.58 -0.59 27.01
C LEU A 8 -13.28 0.20 26.76
N ARG A 9 -12.75 0.87 27.78
CA ARG A 9 -11.52 1.67 27.70
C ARG A 9 -10.26 0.83 27.44
N GLU A 10 -10.19 -0.39 27.98
CA GLU A 10 -9.05 -1.28 27.75
C GLU A 10 -9.08 -1.85 26.34
N LEU A 11 -10.27 -2.12 25.80
CA LEU A 11 -10.45 -2.48 24.39
C LEU A 11 -10.03 -1.35 23.44
N GLU A 12 -10.37 -0.09 23.76
CA GLU A 12 -9.96 1.09 22.98
C GLU A 12 -8.43 1.26 22.96
N LEU A 13 -7.77 1.09 24.11
CA LEU A 13 -6.31 1.17 24.21
C LEU A 13 -5.61 0.06 23.42
N LEU A 14 -6.14 -1.17 23.48
CA LEU A 14 -5.61 -2.29 22.70
C LEU A 14 -5.72 -2.06 21.19
N ASP A 15 -6.83 -1.46 20.73
CA ASP A 15 -7.03 -1.12 19.33
C ASP A 15 -6.08 0.02 18.88
N GLU A 16 -5.91 1.05 19.71
CA GLU A 16 -4.96 2.13 19.42
C GLU A 16 -3.52 1.62 19.31
N ASP A 17 -3.12 0.72 20.22
CA ASP A 17 -1.78 0.13 20.22
C ASP A 17 -1.58 -0.82 19.01
N ALA A 18 -2.61 -1.61 18.66
CA ALA A 18 -2.58 -2.44 17.46
C ALA A 18 -2.43 -1.62 16.17
N ARG A 19 -3.15 -0.50 16.06
CA ARG A 19 -3.02 0.45 14.92
C ARG A 19 -1.62 1.06 14.87
N ARG A 20 -1.05 1.42 16.03
CA ARG A 20 0.31 1.94 16.16
C ARG A 20 1.35 0.93 15.67
N GLN A 21 1.26 -0.31 16.15
CA GLN A 21 2.14 -1.40 15.75
C GLN A 21 2.03 -1.70 14.25
N LEU A 22 0.82 -1.66 13.67
CA LEU A 22 0.62 -1.84 12.24
C LEU A 22 1.30 -0.73 11.42
N ARG A 23 1.14 0.53 11.83
CA ARG A 23 1.80 1.69 11.21
C ARG A 23 3.32 1.55 11.25
N ASP A 24 3.88 1.21 12.42
CA ASP A 24 5.33 1.06 12.60
C ASP A 24 5.88 -0.09 11.73
N ARG A 25 5.15 -1.22 11.66
CA ARG A 25 5.49 -2.35 10.79
C ARG A 25 5.50 -1.95 9.31
N ARG A 26 4.48 -1.23 8.85
CA ARG A 26 4.43 -0.71 7.47
C ARG A 26 5.57 0.24 7.18
N ALA A 27 5.86 1.18 8.08
CA ALA A 27 6.96 2.12 7.94
C ALA A 27 8.32 1.42 7.91
N PHE A 28 8.49 0.36 8.71
CA PHE A 28 9.69 -0.48 8.67
C PHE A 28 9.82 -1.20 7.32
N TRP A 29 8.79 -1.92 6.87
CA TRP A 29 8.80 -2.62 5.57
C TRP A 29 9.05 -1.67 4.41
N TRP A 30 8.40 -0.50 4.44
CA TRP A 30 8.62 0.53 3.44
C TRP A 30 10.09 0.95 3.37
N ARG A 31 10.69 1.30 4.52
CA ARG A 31 12.09 1.75 4.57
C ARG A 31 13.08 0.67 4.14
N THR A 32 12.86 -0.58 4.52
CA THR A 32 13.79 -1.68 4.20
C THR A 32 13.62 -2.24 2.79
N GLY A 33 12.43 -2.10 2.19
CA GLY A 33 12.13 -2.62 0.85
C GLY A 33 12.16 -1.58 -0.27
N ALA A 34 11.97 -0.28 0.00
CA ALA A 34 11.82 0.71 -1.07
C ALA A 34 13.07 0.86 -1.94
N SER A 35 14.27 0.77 -1.36
CA SER A 35 15.53 0.93 -2.08
C SER A 35 15.88 -0.25 -2.98
N THR A 36 15.32 -1.44 -2.73
CA THR A 36 15.57 -2.65 -3.52
C THR A 36 14.67 -2.75 -4.74
N ARG A 37 13.70 -1.83 -4.88
CA ARG A 37 12.77 -1.79 -6.01
C ARG A 37 13.31 -0.88 -7.09
N SER A 38 13.33 -1.38 -8.33
CA SER A 38 13.71 -0.58 -9.49
C SER A 38 12.77 0.63 -9.63
N LYS A 39 13.34 1.79 -9.93
CA LYS A 39 12.58 3.02 -10.22
C LYS A 39 12.05 3.06 -11.64
N THR A 40 12.36 2.04 -12.44
CA THR A 40 12.00 1.95 -13.85
C THR A 40 11.57 0.52 -14.14
N CYS A 41 10.57 0.35 -14.99
CA CYS A 41 10.19 -0.96 -15.49
C CYS A 41 11.28 -1.50 -16.42
N ASP A 42 11.68 -2.75 -16.21
CA ASP A 42 12.71 -3.39 -17.04
C ASP A 42 12.16 -3.83 -18.41
N ALA A 43 10.83 -3.92 -18.56
CA ALA A 43 10.19 -4.38 -19.79
C ALA A 43 9.99 -3.23 -20.79
N ASP A 44 9.53 -2.07 -20.34
CA ASP A 44 9.17 -0.94 -21.21
C ASP A 44 9.92 0.37 -20.89
N GLY A 45 10.75 0.39 -19.84
CA GLY A 45 11.50 1.58 -19.45
C GLY A 45 10.67 2.66 -18.76
N THR A 46 9.42 2.39 -18.42
CA THR A 46 8.53 3.37 -17.78
C THR A 46 8.97 3.68 -16.36
N PRO A 47 9.05 4.96 -15.94
CA PRO A 47 9.32 5.32 -14.55
C PRO A 47 8.23 4.81 -13.61
N LEU A 48 8.66 4.15 -12.52
CA LEU A 48 7.79 3.52 -11.53
C LEU A 48 7.81 4.27 -10.20
N LEU A 49 6.63 4.30 -9.59
CA LEU A 49 6.46 4.58 -8.17
C LEU A 49 5.97 3.32 -7.48
N TRP A 50 6.62 2.95 -6.39
CA TRP A 50 6.17 1.84 -5.56
C TRP A 50 5.29 2.35 -4.41
N ALA A 51 4.38 1.51 -3.95
CA ALA A 51 3.57 1.69 -2.74
C ALA A 51 3.25 0.32 -2.12
N LEU A 52 2.92 0.27 -0.83
CA LEU A 52 2.41 -0.94 -0.18
C LEU A 52 0.88 -0.95 -0.25
N THR A 53 0.24 -2.08 -0.50
CA THR A 53 -1.22 -2.17 -0.43
C THR A 53 -1.74 -1.89 0.98
N GLU A 54 -2.96 -1.37 1.05
CA GLU A 54 -3.67 -1.10 2.31
C GLU A 54 -4.04 -2.36 3.11
N GLU A 55 -3.83 -3.58 2.58
CA GLU A 55 -4.10 -4.84 3.29
C GLU A 55 -3.35 -4.91 4.65
N PRO A 56 -4.05 -5.01 5.79
CA PRO A 56 -3.42 -4.98 7.11
C PRO A 56 -2.64 -6.25 7.43
N HIS A 57 -3.12 -7.41 6.96
CA HIS A 57 -2.49 -8.71 7.23
C HIS A 57 -1.37 -9.06 6.25
N ARG A 58 -1.40 -8.51 5.03
CA ARG A 58 -0.44 -8.84 3.97
C ARG A 58 -0.24 -7.66 3.01
N ALA A 59 0.30 -6.56 3.52
CA ALA A 59 0.71 -5.45 2.67
C ALA A 59 1.75 -5.95 1.63
N VAL A 60 1.49 -5.71 0.35
CA VAL A 60 2.36 -6.11 -0.75
C VAL A 60 2.74 -4.89 -1.57
N TRP A 61 3.95 -4.94 -2.11
CA TRP A 61 4.46 -3.94 -3.02
C TRP A 61 3.67 -3.92 -4.33
N MET A 62 3.11 -2.76 -4.64
CA MET A 62 2.39 -2.47 -5.86
C MET A 62 3.19 -1.47 -6.70
N PRO A 63 3.56 -1.82 -7.94
CA PRO A 63 4.14 -0.87 -8.87
C PRO A 63 3.04 -0.03 -9.51
N LEU A 64 3.25 1.28 -9.53
CA LEU A 64 2.40 2.28 -10.12
C LEU A 64 3.21 3.07 -11.15
N ASP A 65 2.56 3.60 -12.18
CA ASP A 65 3.20 4.58 -13.05
C ASP A 65 3.62 5.80 -12.21
N ALA A 66 4.79 6.38 -12.47
CA ALA A 66 5.31 7.45 -11.60
C ALA A 66 4.46 8.73 -11.62
N THR A 67 3.76 8.98 -12.72
CA THR A 67 2.96 10.18 -12.95
C THR A 67 1.49 9.91 -12.64
N PRO A 68 0.84 10.74 -11.80
CA PRO A 68 -0.59 10.61 -11.56
C PRO A 68 -1.42 10.99 -12.80
N VAL A 69 -2.56 10.32 -12.97
CA VAL A 69 -3.54 10.57 -14.05
C VAL A 69 -4.96 10.71 -13.46
N PRO A 70 -5.84 11.54 -14.05
CA PRO A 70 -7.17 11.81 -13.48
C PRO A 70 -8.06 10.58 -13.27
N ASP A 71 -7.92 9.58 -14.13
CA ASP A 71 -8.69 8.33 -14.16
C ASP A 71 -7.98 7.15 -13.48
N GLY A 72 -6.92 7.44 -12.72
CA GLY A 72 -6.15 6.43 -12.00
C GLY A 72 -7.00 5.65 -11.00
N SER A 73 -6.82 4.32 -10.96
CA SER A 73 -7.56 3.46 -10.03
C SER A 73 -6.93 3.37 -8.64
N VAL A 74 -5.78 4.01 -8.39
CA VAL A 74 -5.05 3.90 -7.12
C VAL A 74 -4.84 5.27 -6.49
N GLY A 75 -5.23 5.40 -5.23
CA GLY A 75 -4.88 6.55 -4.38
C GLY A 75 -3.69 6.20 -3.50
N ILE A 76 -2.87 7.20 -3.18
CA ILE A 76 -1.73 7.03 -2.28
C ILE A 76 -1.87 8.00 -1.11
N TYR A 77 -1.83 7.45 0.10
CA TYR A 77 -1.69 8.24 1.33
C TYR A 77 -0.42 7.83 2.09
N ARG A 78 -0.03 8.66 3.07
CA ARG A 78 1.09 8.35 3.96
C ARG A 78 0.57 7.84 5.30
N ASP A 79 1.08 6.69 5.72
CA ASP A 79 0.88 6.13 7.05
C ASP A 79 2.24 6.04 7.74
N GLY A 80 2.53 7.01 8.60
CA GLY A 80 3.87 7.23 9.13
C GLY A 80 4.90 7.46 8.00
N GLY A 81 5.88 6.58 7.90
CA GLY A 81 6.90 6.62 6.84
C GLY A 81 6.54 5.87 5.56
N ALA A 82 5.41 5.14 5.52
CA ALA A 82 5.04 4.29 4.39
C ALA A 82 4.13 5.00 3.39
N ARG A 83 4.30 4.69 2.09
CA ARG A 83 3.32 5.02 1.04
C ARG A 83 2.34 3.86 0.93
N ILE A 84 1.06 4.14 1.18
CA ILE A 84 0.01 3.13 1.13
C ILE A 84 -0.85 3.36 -0.11
N ALA A 85 -0.93 2.33 -0.95
CA ALA A 85 -1.80 2.25 -2.10
C ALA A 85 -3.17 1.70 -1.67
N GLN A 86 -4.20 2.49 -1.96
CA GLN A 86 -5.60 2.10 -1.86
C GLN A 86 -6.18 1.96 -3.28
N VAL A 87 -6.68 0.78 -3.61
CA VAL A 87 -7.31 0.51 -4.91
C VAL A 87 -8.76 0.98 -4.86
N ASN A 88 -9.20 1.67 -5.91
CA ASN A 88 -10.50 2.32 -6.01
C ASN A 88 -10.80 3.17 -4.77
N PRO A 89 -9.93 4.16 -4.46
CA PRO A 89 -10.13 4.97 -3.28
C PRO A 89 -11.42 5.79 -3.40
N PRO A 90 -12.04 6.16 -2.27
CA PRO A 90 -13.13 7.13 -2.23
C PRO A 90 -12.83 8.38 -3.06
N SER A 91 -13.87 9.00 -3.63
CA SER A 91 -13.72 10.17 -4.50
C SER A 91 -13.09 11.38 -3.80
N ASP A 92 -13.27 11.46 -2.47
CA ASP A 92 -12.80 12.52 -1.58
C ASP A 92 -11.38 12.28 -1.03
N LEU A 93 -10.73 11.16 -1.36
CA LEU A 93 -9.34 10.93 -0.95
C LEU A 93 -8.44 12.04 -1.55
N PRO A 94 -7.77 12.86 -0.73
CA PRO A 94 -6.94 13.95 -1.23
C PRO A 94 -5.69 13.41 -1.93
N GLY A 95 -5.31 14.03 -3.04
CA GLY A 95 -4.07 13.72 -3.77
C GLY A 95 -4.28 13.40 -5.25
N GLY A 96 -3.21 12.93 -5.88
CA GLY A 96 -3.28 12.39 -7.24
C GLY A 96 -3.93 11.01 -7.28
N ARG A 97 -4.27 10.55 -8.49
CA ARG A 97 -4.62 9.16 -8.75
C ARG A 97 -3.55 8.57 -9.65
N TRP A 98 -3.19 7.32 -9.42
CA TRP A 98 -2.17 6.62 -10.18
C TRP A 98 -2.76 5.39 -10.84
N GLN A 99 -2.17 4.98 -11.96
CA GLN A 99 -2.48 3.67 -12.52
C GLN A 99 -1.52 2.61 -12.01
N PRO A 100 -2.02 1.39 -11.75
CA PRO A 100 -1.14 0.26 -11.52
C PRO A 100 -0.40 -0.06 -12.80
N HIS A 101 0.92 -0.20 -12.71
CA HIS A 101 1.75 -0.36 -13.90
C HIS A 101 1.41 -1.65 -14.68
N PHE A 102 0.92 -2.70 -14.03
CA PHE A 102 0.44 -3.91 -14.73
C PHE A 102 -0.78 -3.68 -15.64
N ALA A 103 -1.42 -2.50 -15.60
CA ALA A 103 -2.49 -2.13 -16.52
C ALA A 103 -1.96 -1.44 -17.79
N THR A 104 -0.76 -0.86 -17.73
CA THR A 104 -0.16 -0.04 -18.79
C THR A 104 1.11 -0.64 -19.40
N CYS A 105 1.74 -1.57 -18.68
CA CYS A 105 2.97 -2.26 -19.09
C CYS A 105 2.78 -3.12 -20.34
N THR A 106 3.82 -3.20 -21.17
CA THR A 106 3.89 -4.12 -22.33
C THR A 106 4.00 -5.60 -21.93
N ASP A 107 4.44 -5.89 -20.70
CA ASP A 107 4.50 -7.23 -20.09
C ASP A 107 3.87 -7.18 -18.68
N PRO A 108 2.53 -7.25 -18.59
CA PRO A 108 1.81 -7.02 -17.33
C PRO A 108 1.97 -8.15 -16.31
N ASP A 109 2.22 -9.39 -16.77
CA ASP A 109 2.30 -10.56 -15.89
C ASP A 109 3.58 -10.56 -15.04
N ARG A 110 4.62 -9.83 -15.46
CA ARG A 110 5.86 -9.63 -14.70
C ARG A 110 5.66 -9.11 -13.28
N TYR A 111 4.65 -8.27 -13.09
CA TYR A 111 4.36 -7.62 -11.80
C TYR A 111 3.10 -8.15 -11.13
N ARG A 112 2.33 -9.02 -11.80
CA ARG A 112 1.17 -9.67 -11.18
C ARG A 112 1.65 -10.75 -10.22
N ARG A 113 0.90 -10.95 -9.13
CA ARG A 113 1.11 -12.13 -8.28
C ARG A 113 0.83 -13.37 -9.14
N PRO A 114 1.64 -14.45 -9.03
CA PRO A 114 1.29 -15.72 -9.62
C PRO A 114 -0.08 -16.16 -9.10
N ARG A 115 -1.01 -16.51 -9.99
CA ARG A 115 -2.27 -17.15 -9.60
C ARG A 115 -1.96 -18.62 -9.35
N THR A 116 -1.52 -18.94 -8.14
CA THR A 116 -1.47 -20.33 -7.63
C THR A 116 -2.75 -20.65 -6.89
#